data_AF-A0A535TXU2-F1
#
_entry.id   AF-A0A535TXU2-F1
#
_cell.length_a   1.000
_cell.length_b   1.000
_cell.length_c   1.000
_cell.angle_alpha   90.00
_cell.angle_beta   90.00
_cell.angle_gamma   90.00
#
_symmetry.space_group_name_H-M   'P 1'
#
loop_
_entity.id
_entity.type
_entity.pdbx_description
1 polymer ?
#
loop_
_entity_poly.entity_id
_entity_poly.type
_entity_poly.pdbx_seq_one_letter_code
_entity_poly.pdbx_strand_id
1 'polypeptide(L)'
;MQMTALRQTLLAQLGHFPKRVPLTPTFGSMMDEGECTRKLVTYVVEEGEHVSAWLLTPQAVAPPGGWPALLAIHQHAGQYDLGKSEPAGLAGNPMYAYGQELCRRGYIVLCPDLLCFEERRSAKELPQARIALDDAGYERFEFTRRLLSGSCLQTKYLHDLTCAVDFLTSLPDVNRERLGVIGHSLGG
;
A
#
# COMPACT_ATOMS: atom_id res chain seq x y z
N MET A 1 -14.90 -17.67 -20.40
CA MET A 1 -15.28 -18.66 -19.37
C MET A 1 -14.10 -19.16 -18.51
N GLN A 2 -12.88 -19.36 -19.03
CA GLN A 2 -11.72 -19.81 -18.23
C GLN A 2 -11.19 -18.80 -17.19
N MET A 3 -11.13 -17.50 -17.50
CA MET A 3 -10.59 -16.48 -16.58
C MET A 3 -11.41 -16.34 -15.29
N THR A 4 -12.74 -16.48 -15.38
CA THR A 4 -13.63 -16.38 -14.22
C THR A 4 -13.45 -17.56 -13.26
N ALA A 5 -13.27 -18.77 -13.81
CA ALA A 5 -13.02 -19.97 -13.01
C ALA A 5 -11.67 -19.89 -12.28
N LEU A 6 -10.58 -19.50 -12.98
CA LEU A 6 -9.27 -19.31 -12.35
C LEU A 6 -9.35 -18.27 -11.22
N ARG A 7 -9.98 -17.12 -11.46
CA ARG A 7 -10.14 -16.08 -10.44
C ARG A 7 -10.90 -16.59 -9.21
N GLN A 8 -12.00 -17.32 -9.41
CA GLN A 8 -12.77 -17.89 -8.31
C GLN A 8 -11.95 -18.90 -7.50
N THR A 9 -11.21 -19.78 -8.17
CA THR A 9 -10.33 -20.74 -7.50
C THR A 9 -9.24 -20.02 -6.70
N LEU A 10 -8.57 -19.02 -7.27
CA LEU A 10 -7.54 -18.24 -6.56
C LEU A 10 -8.10 -17.57 -5.31
N LEU A 11 -9.26 -16.90 -5.43
CA LEU A 11 -9.91 -16.25 -4.28
C LEU A 11 -10.29 -17.26 -3.19
N ALA A 12 -10.74 -18.47 -3.56
CA ALA A 12 -11.04 -19.51 -2.59
C ALA A 12 -9.78 -20.02 -1.86
N GLN A 13 -8.65 -20.15 -2.56
CA GLN A 13 -7.38 -20.60 -1.96
C GLN A 13 -6.71 -19.55 -1.07
N LEU A 14 -7.05 -18.27 -1.24
CA LEU A 14 -6.61 -17.17 -0.37
C LEU A 14 -7.32 -17.17 1.00
N GLY A 15 -8.34 -18.02 1.19
CA GLY A 15 -9.05 -18.12 2.46
C GLY A 15 -9.87 -16.87 2.77
N HIS A 16 -10.02 -16.55 4.06
CA HIS A 16 -10.90 -15.48 4.50
C HIS A 16 -10.25 -14.10 4.33
N PHE A 17 -10.93 -13.22 3.58
CA PHE A 17 -10.59 -11.80 3.53
C PHE A 17 -11.13 -11.08 4.78
N PRO A 18 -10.42 -10.07 5.30
CA PRO A 18 -10.95 -9.18 6.33
C PRO A 18 -12.24 -8.48 5.91
N LYS A 19 -13.01 -8.02 6.90
CA LYS A 19 -14.23 -7.27 6.64
C LYS A 19 -13.89 -5.83 6.24
N ARG A 20 -14.47 -5.37 5.13
CA ARG A 20 -14.37 -3.96 4.73
C ARG A 20 -15.15 -3.05 5.66
N VAL A 21 -14.56 -1.88 5.93
CA VAL A 21 -15.14 -0.78 6.71
C VAL A 21 -14.97 0.54 5.93
N PRO A 22 -15.69 1.62 6.28
CA PRO A 22 -15.46 2.93 5.66
C PRO A 22 -14.00 3.39 5.80
N LEU A 23 -13.40 3.90 4.71
CA LEU A 23 -11.96 4.23 4.67
C LEU A 23 -11.55 5.38 5.60
N THR A 24 -12.47 6.30 5.94
CA THR A 24 -12.22 7.48 6.80
C THR A 24 -10.82 8.11 6.64
N PRO A 25 -10.48 8.60 5.43
CA PRO A 25 -9.13 9.05 5.14
C PRO A 25 -8.77 10.32 5.91
N THR A 26 -7.52 10.40 6.36
CA THR A 26 -6.91 11.62 6.88
C THR A 26 -5.75 12.04 5.97
N PHE A 27 -5.56 13.35 5.85
CA PHE A 27 -4.55 13.96 4.99
C PHE A 27 -3.63 14.82 5.84
N GLY A 28 -2.34 14.54 5.78
CA GLY A 28 -1.30 15.36 6.37
C GLY A 28 -1.00 16.62 5.54
N SER A 29 0.01 17.37 5.99
CA SER A 29 0.48 18.57 5.31
C SER A 29 1.01 18.25 3.91
N MET A 30 0.74 19.17 2.97
CA MET A 30 1.33 19.12 1.64
C MET A 30 2.78 19.55 1.67
N MET A 31 3.64 18.77 1.04
CA MET A 31 5.05 19.08 0.83
C MET A 31 5.31 19.28 -0.67
N ASP A 32 6.00 20.35 -1.00
CA ASP A 32 6.45 20.66 -2.37
C ASP A 32 7.76 19.91 -2.66
N GLU A 33 7.78 19.17 -3.76
CA GLU A 33 8.93 18.38 -4.25
C GLU A 33 9.35 18.85 -5.66
N GLY A 34 9.01 20.09 -6.04
CA GLY A 34 9.29 20.69 -7.33
C GLY A 34 8.26 20.29 -8.40
N GLU A 35 8.43 19.14 -9.04
CA GLU A 35 7.53 18.69 -10.12
C GLU A 35 6.29 17.94 -9.60
N CYS A 36 6.34 17.52 -8.34
CA CYS A 36 5.28 16.82 -7.64
C CYS A 36 5.00 17.48 -6.29
N THR A 37 3.82 17.18 -5.74
CA THR A 37 3.54 17.37 -4.31
C THR A 37 3.43 16.01 -3.64
N ARG A 38 3.69 15.99 -2.33
CA ARG A 38 3.58 14.81 -1.49
C ARG A 38 2.73 15.09 -0.27
N LYS A 39 1.87 14.14 0.10
CA LYS A 39 1.11 14.14 1.36
C LYS A 39 1.19 12.78 2.03
N LEU A 40 1.35 12.76 3.34
CA LEU A 40 1.10 11.54 4.11
C LEU A 40 -0.41 11.38 4.21
N VAL A 41 -0.93 10.22 3.86
CA VAL A 41 -2.34 9.90 4.01
C VAL A 41 -2.48 8.64 4.82
N THR A 42 -3.53 8.58 5.64
CA THR A 42 -3.90 7.32 6.31
C THR A 42 -5.36 7.02 6.04
N TYR A 43 -5.69 5.74 5.96
CA TYR A 43 -7.06 5.27 5.76
C TYR A 43 -7.28 3.94 6.46
N VAL A 44 -8.47 3.77 7.01
CA VAL A 44 -8.89 2.56 7.73
C VAL A 44 -9.16 1.45 6.73
N VAL A 45 -8.60 0.27 6.99
CA VAL A 45 -8.76 -0.93 6.15
C VAL A 45 -9.51 -2.05 6.86
N GLU A 46 -9.48 -2.05 8.19
CA GLU A 46 -10.17 -2.99 9.06
C GLU A 46 -10.51 -2.27 10.38
N GLU A 47 -11.42 -2.82 11.18
CA GLU A 47 -11.71 -2.27 12.50
C GLU A 47 -10.44 -2.14 13.35
N GLY A 48 -10.10 -0.92 13.75
CA GLY A 48 -8.90 -0.61 14.52
C GLY A 48 -7.59 -0.60 13.73
N GLU A 49 -7.62 -0.82 12.41
CA GLU A 49 -6.41 -0.90 11.59
C GLU A 49 -6.42 0.10 10.43
N HIS A 50 -5.31 0.82 10.27
CA HIS A 50 -5.10 1.79 9.21
C HIS A 50 -3.86 1.46 8.39
N VAL A 51 -3.87 1.87 7.12
CA VAL A 51 -2.70 1.91 6.26
C VAL A 51 -2.21 3.35 6.20
N SER A 52 -0.90 3.52 6.30
CA SER A 52 -0.20 4.76 6.01
C SER A 52 0.38 4.69 4.61
N ALA A 53 0.28 5.79 3.86
CA ALA A 53 0.73 5.85 2.47
C ALA A 53 1.23 7.25 2.09
N TRP A 54 2.20 7.30 1.18
CA TRP A 54 2.56 8.55 0.49
C TRP A 54 1.68 8.72 -0.75
N LEU A 55 0.93 9.82 -0.80
CA LEU A 55 0.21 10.26 -1.99
C LEU A 55 1.06 11.30 -2.73
N LEU A 56 1.45 10.98 -3.95
CA LEU A 56 2.21 11.84 -4.84
C LEU A 56 1.29 12.36 -5.94
N THR A 57 1.25 13.67 -6.12
CA THR A 57 0.40 14.32 -7.12
C THR A 57 1.24 15.21 -8.04
N PRO A 58 1.14 15.07 -9.38
CA PRO A 58 1.84 15.96 -10.31
C PRO A 58 1.41 17.42 -10.14
N GLN A 59 2.31 18.38 -10.34
CA GLN A 59 1.98 19.81 -10.27
C GLN A 59 1.45 20.42 -11.59
N ALA A 60 1.44 19.66 -12.68
CA ALA A 60 0.94 20.14 -13.97
C ALA A 60 -0.60 20.28 -14.00
N VAL A 61 -1.15 20.77 -15.11
CA VAL A 61 -2.61 20.84 -15.31
C VAL A 61 -3.14 19.43 -15.56
N ALA A 62 -4.20 19.04 -14.84
CA ALA A 62 -4.86 17.75 -15.03
C ALA A 62 -5.38 17.60 -16.47
N PRO A 63 -5.19 16.42 -17.11
CA PRO A 63 -5.76 16.18 -18.42
C PRO A 63 -7.30 16.11 -18.36
N PRO A 64 -8.02 16.29 -19.48
CA PRO A 64 -9.46 16.12 -19.52
C PRO A 64 -9.89 14.76 -18.96
N GLY A 65 -10.81 14.78 -18.00
CA GLY A 65 -11.29 13.58 -17.31
C GLY A 65 -10.43 13.09 -16.13
N GLY A 66 -9.40 13.85 -15.71
CA GLY A 66 -8.59 13.57 -14.52
C GLY A 66 -7.30 12.79 -14.81
N TRP A 67 -6.41 12.76 -13.82
CA TRP A 67 -5.11 12.09 -13.88
C TRP A 67 -5.25 10.57 -13.94
N PRO A 68 -4.42 9.85 -14.73
CA PRO A 68 -4.23 8.43 -14.48
C PRO A 68 -3.61 8.23 -13.09
N ALA A 69 -3.96 7.12 -12.44
CA ALA A 69 -3.46 6.82 -11.09
C ALA A 69 -2.83 5.44 -10.99
N LEU A 70 -1.78 5.33 -10.18
CA LEU A 70 -1.01 4.11 -9.98
C LEU A 70 -0.88 3.79 -8.49
N LEU A 71 -1.01 2.50 -8.17
CA LEU A 71 -0.59 1.95 -6.89
C LEU A 71 0.85 1.44 -7.02
N ALA A 72 1.78 1.96 -6.22
CA ALA A 72 3.20 1.62 -6.25
C ALA A 72 3.58 0.84 -4.97
N ILE A 73 3.79 -0.47 -5.11
CA ILE A 73 3.90 -1.40 -3.97
C ILE A 73 5.37 -1.76 -3.74
N HIS A 74 5.89 -1.49 -2.54
CA HIS A 74 7.29 -1.73 -2.19
C HIS A 74 7.66 -3.22 -2.14
N GLN A 75 8.95 -3.50 -2.21
CA GLN A 75 9.51 -4.85 -2.08
C GLN A 75 9.69 -5.27 -0.62
N HIS A 76 10.01 -6.54 -0.40
CA HIS A 76 10.37 -7.06 0.92
C HIS A 76 11.83 -6.71 1.28
N ALA A 77 12.78 -7.10 0.42
CA ALA A 77 14.25 -6.94 0.55
C ALA A 77 14.91 -7.35 1.88
N GLY A 78 14.15 -7.84 2.87
CA GLY A 78 14.61 -8.02 4.25
C GLY A 78 14.75 -6.69 4.99
N GLN A 79 14.19 -5.60 4.46
CA GLN A 79 14.35 -4.24 4.96
C GLN A 79 13.01 -3.74 5.50
N TYR A 80 12.62 -4.26 6.67
CA TYR A 80 11.31 -4.00 7.26
C TYR A 80 11.11 -2.53 7.65
N ASP A 81 12.18 -1.76 7.81
CA ASP A 81 12.16 -0.32 8.02
C ASP A 81 11.77 0.48 6.76
N LEU A 82 11.79 -0.15 5.59
CA LEU A 82 11.38 0.44 4.31
C LEU A 82 10.02 -0.11 3.88
N GLY A 83 9.11 0.80 3.55
CA GLY A 83 7.79 0.49 3.03
C GLY A 83 7.42 1.49 1.96
N LYS A 84 6.37 2.27 2.18
CA LYS A 84 5.90 3.38 1.33
C LYS A 84 7.01 4.35 0.92
N SER A 85 8.01 4.55 1.77
CA SER A 85 9.05 5.54 1.56
C SER A 85 10.02 5.19 0.43
N GLU A 86 10.21 3.90 0.12
CA GLU A 86 11.09 3.49 -0.99
C GLU A 86 10.53 3.83 -2.38
N PRO A 87 9.32 3.37 -2.78
CA PRO A 87 8.73 3.77 -4.06
C PRO A 87 8.45 5.28 -4.14
N ALA A 88 8.27 5.96 -3.01
CA ALA A 88 8.15 7.41 -2.97
C ALA A 88 9.49 8.16 -3.15
N GLY A 89 10.63 7.46 -3.21
CA GLY A 89 11.95 8.05 -3.42
C GLY A 89 12.52 8.79 -2.21
N LEU A 90 12.12 8.40 -1.00
CA LEU A 90 12.48 9.08 0.25
C LEU A 90 13.50 8.32 1.08
N ALA A 91 13.60 7.01 0.86
CA ALA A 91 14.52 6.11 1.54
C ALA A 91 14.83 4.89 0.64
N GLY A 92 15.77 4.06 1.05
CA GLY A 92 16.09 2.82 0.33
C GLY A 92 16.93 3.04 -0.93
N ASN A 93 16.81 2.13 -1.90
CA ASN A 93 17.60 2.16 -3.12
C ASN A 93 16.91 3.05 -4.18
N PRO A 94 17.58 4.09 -4.73
CA PRO A 94 17.00 4.98 -5.74
C PRO A 94 16.46 4.28 -6.99
N MET A 95 16.97 3.08 -7.32
CA MET A 95 16.44 2.25 -8.41
C MET A 95 14.96 1.89 -8.24
N TYR A 96 14.48 1.83 -7.00
CA TYR A 96 13.10 1.47 -6.66
C TYR A 96 12.21 2.67 -6.37
N ALA A 97 12.68 3.91 -6.61
CA ALA A 97 11.89 5.13 -6.51
C ALA A 97 10.90 5.32 -7.68
N TYR A 98 10.32 4.22 -8.20
CA TYR A 98 9.47 4.25 -9.39
C TYR A 98 8.18 5.05 -9.15
N GLY A 99 7.66 5.13 -7.93
CA GLY A 99 6.49 5.95 -7.63
C GLY A 99 6.76 7.45 -7.81
N GLN A 100 7.91 7.93 -7.37
CA GLN A 100 8.35 9.31 -7.60
C GLN A 100 8.53 9.60 -9.10
N GLU A 101 9.21 8.70 -9.81
CA GLU A 101 9.45 8.85 -11.25
C GLU A 101 8.14 8.84 -12.06
N LEU A 102 7.19 7.98 -11.69
CA LEU A 102 5.86 7.95 -12.30
C LEU A 102 5.07 9.23 -11.99
N CYS A 103 5.18 9.78 -10.79
CA CYS A 103 4.54 11.06 -10.49
C CYS A 103 5.03 12.18 -11.44
N ARG A 104 6.35 12.29 -11.65
CA ARG A 104 6.94 13.27 -12.57
C ARG A 104 6.45 13.10 -14.02
N ARG A 105 6.03 11.89 -14.39
CA ARG A 105 5.48 11.56 -15.72
C ARG A 105 3.97 11.81 -15.86
N GLY A 106 3.32 12.39 -14.83
CA GLY A 106 1.91 12.76 -14.89
C GLY A 106 0.96 11.67 -14.42
N TYR A 107 1.33 10.94 -13.36
CA TYR A 107 0.45 9.99 -12.69
C TYR A 107 0.24 10.41 -11.23
N ILE A 108 -0.98 10.30 -10.72
CA ILE A 108 -1.18 10.31 -9.27
C ILE A 108 -0.68 8.95 -8.76
N VAL A 109 0.22 8.94 -7.78
CA VAL A 109 0.80 7.68 -7.28
C VAL A 109 0.54 7.54 -5.79
N LEU A 110 -0.01 6.41 -5.39
CA LEU A 110 -0.12 6.03 -3.98
C LEU A 110 0.91 4.95 -3.67
N CYS A 111 1.73 5.20 -2.66
CA CYS A 111 2.72 4.27 -2.13
C CYS A 111 2.29 3.84 -0.73
N PRO A 112 1.64 2.67 -0.53
CA PRO A 112 1.20 2.22 0.80
C PRO A 112 2.23 1.36 1.52
N ASP A 113 2.18 1.37 2.85
CA ASP A 113 2.85 0.35 3.68
C ASP A 113 2.08 -0.98 3.63
N LEU A 114 2.77 -2.06 3.25
CA LEU A 114 2.29 -3.41 3.53
C LEU A 114 2.40 -3.69 5.04
N LEU A 115 1.52 -4.56 5.56
CA LEU A 115 1.59 -4.97 6.97
C LEU A 115 2.98 -5.55 7.29
N CYS A 116 3.52 -5.18 8.46
CA CYS A 116 4.87 -5.47 8.96
C CYS A 116 5.99 -4.56 8.45
N PHE A 117 5.71 -3.57 7.60
CA PHE A 117 6.71 -2.67 7.04
C PHE A 117 6.54 -1.22 7.50
N GLU A 118 7.66 -0.53 7.62
CA GLU A 118 7.79 0.88 7.99
C GLU A 118 6.91 1.27 9.19
N GLU A 119 5.81 2.01 9.00
CA GLU A 119 4.94 2.44 10.09
C GLU A 119 4.04 1.31 10.62
N ARG A 120 3.92 0.21 9.87
CA ARG A 120 3.10 -0.96 10.20
C ARG A 120 3.93 -2.13 10.74
N ARG A 121 5.17 -1.87 11.17
CA ARG A 121 5.95 -2.79 12.01
C ARG A 121 5.29 -2.94 13.39
N SER A 122 5.73 -3.93 14.17
CA SER A 122 5.27 -4.09 15.55
C SER A 122 5.42 -2.77 16.33
N ALA A 123 4.37 -2.33 17.01
CA ALA A 123 4.44 -1.12 17.83
C ALA A 123 5.59 -1.22 18.83
N LYS A 124 6.37 -0.14 18.96
CA LYS A 124 7.45 0.00 19.97
C LYS A 124 6.96 -0.12 21.43
N GLU A 125 5.64 -0.23 21.61
CA GLU A 125 4.86 -0.15 22.84
C GLU A 125 4.73 -1.49 23.61
N LEU A 126 5.32 -2.59 23.13
CA LEU A 126 5.37 -3.86 23.88
C LEU A 126 6.83 -4.19 24.30
N PRO A 127 7.36 -3.59 25.38
CA PRO A 127 8.75 -3.73 25.80
C PRO A 127 9.20 -5.17 26.08
N GLN A 128 8.28 -6.04 26.49
CA GLN A 128 8.59 -7.42 26.91
C GLN A 128 8.58 -8.43 25.76
N ALA A 129 8.00 -8.09 24.60
CA ALA A 129 7.96 -8.94 23.41
C ALA A 129 9.06 -8.62 22.37
N ARG A 130 9.97 -7.71 22.72
CA ARG A 130 10.88 -7.00 21.79
C ARG A 130 11.87 -7.84 20.97
N ILE A 131 12.17 -9.08 21.37
CA ILE A 131 13.14 -9.91 20.62
C ILE A 131 12.43 -10.90 19.70
N ALA A 132 11.20 -11.31 20.01
CA ALA A 132 10.49 -12.31 19.22
C ALA A 132 9.60 -11.70 18.14
N LEU A 133 9.24 -10.42 18.30
CA LEU A 133 8.36 -9.68 17.40
C LEU A 133 9.08 -8.51 16.73
N ASP A 134 10.41 -8.55 16.58
CA ASP A 134 11.10 -7.61 15.70
C ASP A 134 10.98 -8.08 14.24
N ASP A 135 10.68 -7.16 13.32
CA ASP A 135 10.86 -7.38 11.87
C ASP A 135 10.31 -8.73 11.37
N ALA A 136 11.21 -9.64 10.97
CA ALA A 136 10.85 -10.98 10.51
C ALA A 136 10.06 -11.79 11.55
N GLY A 137 10.31 -11.58 12.85
CA GLY A 137 9.54 -12.15 13.94
C GLY A 137 8.08 -11.68 13.94
N TYR A 138 7.84 -10.38 13.73
CA TYR A 138 6.49 -9.84 13.62
C TYR A 138 5.77 -10.34 12.37
N GLU A 139 6.45 -10.37 11.23
CA GLU A 139 5.90 -10.91 10.00
C GLU A 139 5.53 -12.39 10.13
N ARG A 140 6.40 -13.21 10.74
CA ARG A 140 6.12 -14.62 11.03
C ARG A 140 4.92 -14.77 11.97
N PHE A 141 4.79 -13.91 12.97
CA PHE A 141 3.62 -13.90 13.85
C PHE A 141 2.34 -13.59 13.07
N GLU A 142 2.31 -12.52 12.27
CA GLU A 142 1.15 -12.11 11.48
C GLU A 142 0.77 -13.14 10.40
N PHE A 143 1.77 -13.80 9.81
CA PHE A 143 1.58 -14.95 8.92
C PHE A 143 0.92 -16.12 9.65
N THR A 144 1.51 -16.56 10.76
CA THR A 144 1.03 -17.73 11.52
C THR A 144 -0.36 -17.50 12.10
N ARG A 145 -0.61 -16.31 12.66
CA ARG A 145 -1.91 -15.90 13.20
C ARG A 145 -3.02 -16.03 12.14
N ARG A 146 -2.75 -15.64 10.90
CA ARG A 146 -3.72 -15.70 9.80
C ARG A 146 -3.97 -17.11 9.31
N LEU A 147 -2.92 -17.93 9.20
CA LEU A 147 -3.10 -19.34 8.87
C LEU A 147 -4.02 -20.03 9.87
N LEU A 148 -3.86 -19.75 11.16
CA LEU A 148 -4.70 -20.31 12.23
C LEU A 148 -6.17 -19.85 12.15
N SER A 149 -6.45 -18.72 11.50
CA SER A 149 -7.81 -18.20 11.30
C SER A 149 -8.39 -18.51 9.91
N GLY A 150 -7.78 -19.40 9.14
CA GLY A 150 -8.23 -19.76 7.78
C GLY A 150 -8.02 -18.65 6.74
N SER A 151 -7.01 -17.80 6.94
CA SER A 151 -6.58 -16.75 6.02
C SER A 151 -5.08 -16.89 5.74
N CYS A 152 -4.46 -15.95 5.03
CA CYS A 152 -3.01 -15.88 4.88
C CYS A 152 -2.53 -14.42 4.79
N LEU A 153 -1.22 -14.20 4.93
CA LEU A 153 -0.65 -12.85 4.89
C LEU A 153 -0.86 -12.18 3.53
N GLN A 154 -0.77 -12.94 2.43
CA GLN A 154 -1.08 -12.45 1.08
C GLN A 154 -2.51 -11.91 0.97
N THR A 155 -3.47 -12.57 1.62
CA THR A 155 -4.88 -12.14 1.63
C THR A 155 -5.06 -10.81 2.33
N LYS A 156 -4.32 -10.57 3.42
CA LYS A 156 -4.31 -9.25 4.07
C LYS A 156 -3.70 -8.18 3.18
N TYR A 157 -2.59 -8.48 2.51
CA TYR A 157 -2.00 -7.54 1.55
C TYR A 157 -2.97 -7.21 0.42
N LEU A 158 -3.61 -8.21 -0.19
CA LEU A 158 -4.60 -7.98 -1.24
C LEU A 158 -5.81 -7.18 -0.75
N HIS A 159 -6.28 -7.44 0.46
CA HIS A 159 -7.35 -6.65 1.08
C HIS A 159 -6.95 -5.18 1.20
N ASP A 160 -5.80 -4.91 1.80
CA ASP A 160 -5.29 -3.55 2.03
C ASP A 160 -5.04 -2.80 0.72
N LEU A 161 -4.46 -3.49 -0.27
CA LEU A 161 -4.22 -2.94 -1.61
C LEU A 161 -5.53 -2.67 -2.35
N THR A 162 -6.57 -3.48 -2.16
CA THR A 162 -7.87 -3.18 -2.78
C THR A 162 -8.53 -1.98 -2.10
N CYS A 163 -8.40 -1.82 -0.77
CA CYS A 163 -8.79 -0.59 -0.08
C CYS A 163 -7.98 0.63 -0.55
N ALA A 164 -6.70 0.45 -0.91
CA ALA A 164 -5.87 1.50 -1.48
C ALA A 164 -6.37 1.95 -2.87
N VAL A 165 -6.86 1.02 -3.69
CA VAL A 165 -7.53 1.34 -4.97
C VAL A 165 -8.84 2.09 -4.73
N ASP A 166 -9.64 1.69 -3.74
CA ASP A 166 -10.87 2.40 -3.36
C ASP A 166 -10.54 3.83 -2.89
N PHE A 167 -9.48 4.02 -2.10
CA PHE A 167 -9.00 5.33 -1.70
C PHE A 167 -8.59 6.17 -2.93
N LEU A 168 -7.75 5.64 -3.82
CA LEU A 168 -7.32 6.33 -5.04
C LEU A 168 -8.50 6.80 -5.89
N THR A 169 -9.49 5.92 -6.11
CA THR A 169 -10.67 6.24 -6.93
C THR A 169 -11.65 7.20 -6.25
N SER A 170 -11.52 7.41 -4.93
CA SER A 170 -12.29 8.40 -4.19
C SER A 170 -11.79 9.84 -4.39
N LEU A 171 -10.55 10.02 -4.86
CA LEU A 171 -9.94 11.34 -5.06
C LEU A 171 -10.59 12.07 -6.25
N PRO A 172 -10.85 13.39 -6.16
CA PRO A 172 -11.59 14.14 -7.16
C PRO A 172 -10.86 14.22 -8.52
N ASP A 173 -9.53 14.27 -8.50
CA ASP A 173 -8.71 14.50 -9.69
C ASP A 173 -8.23 13.19 -10.34
N VAL A 174 -8.69 12.03 -9.89
CA VAL A 174 -8.33 10.71 -10.43
C VAL A 174 -9.32 10.26 -11.48
N ASN A 175 -8.81 9.88 -12.66
CA ASN A 175 -9.57 9.20 -13.69
C ASN A 175 -9.70 7.70 -13.35
N ARG A 176 -10.91 7.28 -12.96
CA ARG A 176 -11.21 5.91 -12.54
C ARG A 176 -11.05 4.85 -13.65
N GLU A 177 -11.05 5.26 -14.91
CA GLU A 177 -10.85 4.36 -16.06
C GLU A 177 -9.36 4.19 -16.41
N ARG A 178 -8.46 4.90 -15.73
CA ARG A 178 -7.01 4.91 -15.99
C ARG A 178 -6.21 4.56 -14.75
N LEU A 179 -6.49 3.39 -14.19
CA LEU A 179 -5.82 2.84 -13.03
C LEU A 179 -4.76 1.82 -13.45
N GLY A 180 -3.68 1.74 -12.68
CA GLY A 180 -2.69 0.68 -12.80
C GLY A 180 -2.03 0.35 -11.46
N VAL A 181 -1.27 -0.73 -11.46
CA VAL A 181 -0.52 -1.21 -10.30
C VAL A 181 0.88 -1.56 -10.78
N ILE A 182 1.87 -1.20 -9.98
CA ILE A 182 3.28 -1.53 -10.19
C ILE A 182 3.91 -1.93 -8.87
N GLY A 183 4.80 -2.91 -8.90
CA GLY A 183 5.62 -3.25 -7.75
C GLY A 183 6.79 -4.15 -8.13
N HIS A 184 7.65 -4.41 -7.15
CA HIS A 184 8.86 -5.19 -7.32
C HIS A 184 8.95 -6.26 -6.22
N SER A 185 9.42 -7.46 -6.58
CA SER A 185 9.54 -8.59 -5.65
C SER A 185 8.21 -8.88 -4.95
N LEU A 186 8.10 -8.69 -3.63
CA LEU A 186 6.84 -8.82 -2.88
C LEU A 186 5.71 -7.95 -3.46
N GLY A 187 6.04 -6.78 -4.00
CA GLY A 187 5.04 -5.88 -4.58
C GLY A 187 4.58 -6.23 -5.99
N GLY A 188 5.24 -7.19 -6.68
CA GLY A 188 4.91 -7.60 -8.05
C GLY A 188 3.94 -8.77 -8.08
#